data_AF-A0A970LFQ1-F1
#
_entry.id   AF-A0A970LFQ1-F1
#
_cell.length_a   1.000
_cell.length_b   1.000
_cell.length_c   1.000
_cell.angle_alpha   90.00
_cell.angle_beta   90.00
_cell.angle_gamma   90.00
#
_symmetry.space_group_name_H-M   'P 1'
#
loop_
_entity.id
_entity.type
_entity.pdbx_description
1 polymer ?
#
loop_
_entity_poly.entity_id
_entity_poly.type
_entity_poly.pdbx_seq_one_letter_code
_entity_poly.pdbx_strand_id
1 'polypeptide(L)'
;AYAARTPDRNLFLVYFEKDYPDYFRVDPVRVRAHDGPLPRAIVRGAEINTRYAAVWFDPRTGEWLDGQAFHLTSDMIGRLFVPDMPSDEDWALALTREE
;
A
#
# COMPACT_ATOMS: atom_id res chain seq x y z
N ALA A 1 -2.65 -4.92 -9.83
CA ALA A 1 -1.52 -4.68 -8.94
C ALA A 1 -0.76 -5.99 -8.76
N TYR A 2 0.55 -5.91 -8.77
CA TYR A 2 1.47 -7.02 -8.55
C TYR A 2 2.20 -6.78 -7.24
N ALA A 3 2.45 -7.83 -6.46
CA ALA A 3 3.08 -7.68 -5.15
C ALA A 3 4.09 -8.81 -4.90
N ALA A 4 5.19 -8.46 -4.24
CA ALA A 4 6.19 -9.38 -3.74
C ALA A 4 6.61 -8.98 -2.32
N ARG A 5 7.10 -9.94 -1.54
CA ARG A 5 7.67 -9.68 -0.22
C ARG A 5 8.82 -10.62 0.09
N THR A 6 9.66 -10.21 1.02
CA THR A 6 10.66 -11.09 1.65
C THR A 6 9.99 -12.12 2.57
N PRO A 7 10.60 -13.31 2.77
CA PRO A 7 10.05 -14.35 3.65
C PRO A 7 9.79 -13.88 5.09
N ASP A 8 10.69 -13.05 5.63
CA ASP A 8 10.66 -12.46 6.98
C ASP A 8 9.70 -11.26 7.13
N ARG A 9 9.02 -10.87 6.03
CA ARG A 9 8.00 -9.81 5.97
C ARG A 9 8.55 -8.43 6.34
N ASN A 10 9.85 -8.19 6.18
CA ASN A 10 10.44 -6.87 6.42
C ASN A 10 10.33 -5.93 5.23
N LEU A 11 10.13 -6.44 4.01
CA LEU A 11 10.03 -5.66 2.80
C LEU A 11 8.90 -6.20 1.92
N PHE A 12 8.05 -5.28 1.47
CA PHE A 12 7.07 -5.52 0.41
C PHE A 12 7.31 -4.51 -0.71
N LEU A 13 7.15 -4.98 -1.95
CA LEU A 13 7.05 -4.13 -3.13
C LEU A 13 5.70 -4.39 -3.78
N VAL A 14 4.97 -3.32 -4.07
CA VAL A 14 3.68 -3.37 -4.75
C VAL A 14 3.74 -2.47 -5.97
N TYR A 15 3.36 -2.98 -7.13
CA TYR A 15 3.28 -2.22 -8.38
C TYR A 15 1.83 -2.11 -8.84
N PHE A 16 1.42 -0.88 -9.16
CA PHE A 16 0.11 -0.52 -9.66
C PHE A 16 0.27 0.05 -11.07
N GLU A 17 -0.53 -0.47 -12.01
CA GLU A 17 -0.65 0.10 -13.35
C GLU A 17 -1.63 1.30 -13.31
N LYS A 18 -1.47 2.24 -14.24
CA LYS A 18 -2.25 3.48 -14.37
C LYS A 18 -3.78 3.26 -14.35
N ASP A 19 -4.22 2.16 -14.95
CA ASP A 19 -5.63 1.77 -15.04
C ASP A 19 -6.05 0.80 -13.91
N TYR A 20 -5.24 0.69 -12.84
CA TYR A 20 -5.56 -0.18 -11.72
C TYR A 20 -6.90 0.26 -11.11
N PRO A 21 -7.93 -0.60 -11.15
CA PRO A 21 -9.28 -0.21 -10.79
C PRO A 21 -9.38 0.17 -9.31
N ASP A 22 -10.05 1.28 -9.06
CA ASP A 22 -10.48 1.66 -7.72
C ASP A 22 -11.70 0.82 -7.32
N TYR A 23 -11.43 -0.42 -6.91
CA TYR A 23 -12.45 -1.38 -6.49
C TYR A 23 -13.28 -0.88 -5.30
N PHE A 24 -12.78 0.07 -4.52
CA PHE A 24 -13.44 0.52 -3.30
C PHE A 24 -14.34 1.73 -3.52
N ARG A 25 -14.08 2.56 -4.55
CA ARG A 25 -15.02 3.61 -4.99
C ARG A 25 -16.29 3.07 -5.67
N VAL A 26 -16.25 1.88 -6.28
CA VAL A 26 -17.40 1.31 -7.03
C VAL A 26 -18.39 0.52 -6.17
N ASP A 27 -17.99 0.01 -4.99
CA ASP A 27 -18.89 -0.69 -4.05
C ASP A 27 -18.54 -0.37 -2.58
N PRO A 28 -19.17 0.66 -1.99
CA PRO A 28 -18.87 1.10 -0.62
C PRO A 28 -19.35 0.11 0.46
N VAL A 29 -20.15 -0.91 0.11
CA VAL A 29 -20.67 -1.89 1.10
C VAL A 29 -19.53 -2.76 1.65
N ARG A 30 -18.46 -2.97 0.88
CA ARG A 30 -17.32 -3.82 1.27
C ARG A 30 -16.36 -3.19 2.29
N VAL A 31 -16.52 -1.90 2.62
CA VAL A 31 -15.51 -1.12 3.37
C VAL A 31 -15.96 -0.68 4.76
N ARG A 32 -17.10 -1.18 5.27
CA ARG A 32 -17.64 -0.80 6.59
C ARG A 32 -16.76 -1.20 7.81
N ALA A 33 -15.52 -1.62 7.61
CA ALA A 33 -14.58 -2.04 8.66
C ALA A 33 -13.38 -1.09 8.83
N HIS A 34 -13.32 0.05 8.14
CA HIS A 34 -12.22 1.02 8.24
C HIS A 34 -12.75 2.43 8.47
N ASP A 35 -12.38 3.07 9.59
CA ASP A 35 -12.80 4.44 9.98
C ASP A 35 -12.02 5.56 9.25
N GLY A 36 -11.44 5.26 8.09
CA GLY A 36 -10.61 6.19 7.30
C GLY A 36 -10.99 6.21 5.82
N PRO A 37 -10.28 7.00 4.99
CA PRO A 37 -10.53 7.05 3.55
C PRO A 37 -10.46 5.65 2.93
N LEU A 38 -11.26 5.45 1.87
CA LEU A 38 -11.31 4.18 1.17
C LEU A 38 -9.90 3.83 0.67
N PRO A 39 -9.37 2.64 0.97
CA PRO A 39 -8.05 2.26 0.51
C PRO A 39 -8.06 2.05 -1.00
N ARG A 40 -6.93 2.25 -1.67
CA ARG A 40 -6.72 1.80 -3.06
C ARG A 40 -6.59 0.28 -3.13
N ALA A 41 -5.90 -0.29 -2.16
CA ALA A 41 -5.59 -1.71 -2.10
C ALA A 41 -5.37 -2.18 -0.66
N ILE A 42 -5.39 -3.49 -0.47
CA ILE A 42 -5.06 -4.13 0.80
C ILE A 42 -3.88 -5.06 0.56
N VAL A 43 -2.74 -4.77 1.18
CA VAL A 43 -1.62 -5.71 1.26
C VAL A 43 -1.88 -6.65 2.43
N ARG A 44 -1.76 -7.97 2.19
CA ARG A 44 -2.01 -9.02 3.19
C ARG A 44 -0.73 -9.77 3.52
N GLY A 45 -0.68 -10.33 4.73
CA GLY A 45 0.45 -11.14 5.19
C GLY A 45 1.62 -10.31 5.75
N ALA A 46 1.33 -9.07 6.13
CA ALA A 46 2.21 -8.28 6.99
C ALA A 46 2.32 -8.94 8.37
N GLU A 47 3.39 -8.62 9.11
CA GLU A 47 3.45 -8.93 10.52
C GLU A 47 2.30 -8.23 11.24
N ILE A 48 1.61 -8.90 12.17
CA ILE A 48 0.37 -8.40 12.80
C ILE A 48 0.68 -7.19 13.69
N ASN A 49 -0.22 -6.21 13.76
CA ASN A 49 -0.09 -5.01 14.61
C ASN A 49 1.27 -4.28 14.50
N THR A 50 1.91 -4.35 13.33
CA THR A 50 3.26 -3.86 13.10
C THR A 50 3.24 -2.63 12.18
N ARG A 51 4.17 -1.71 12.42
CA ARG A 51 4.33 -0.48 11.64
C ARG A 51 5.30 -0.69 10.47
N TYR A 52 4.92 -0.14 9.32
CA TYR A 52 5.70 -0.16 8.09
C TYR A 52 5.87 1.28 7.59
N ALA A 53 7.11 1.68 7.33
CA ALA A 53 7.41 2.86 6.55
C ALA A 53 7.03 2.61 5.09
N ALA A 54 6.34 3.56 4.48
CA ALA A 54 5.78 3.46 3.15
C ALA A 54 6.27 4.61 2.27
N VAL A 55 6.83 4.27 1.11
CA VAL A 55 7.37 5.26 0.15
C VAL A 55 6.94 4.90 -1.26
N TRP A 56 6.37 5.88 -1.96
CA TRP A 56 6.05 5.76 -3.38
C TRP A 56 7.30 5.92 -4.24
N PHE A 57 7.39 5.11 -5.28
CA PHE A 57 8.42 5.15 -6.31
C PHE A 57 7.77 5.41 -7.66
N ASP A 58 8.30 6.39 -8.39
CA ASP A 58 7.89 6.70 -9.75
C ASP A 58 8.70 5.87 -10.75
N PRO A 59 8.12 4.83 -11.39
CA PRO A 59 8.83 3.99 -12.34
C PRO A 59 9.18 4.69 -13.65
N ARG A 60 8.59 5.86 -13.92
CA ARG A 60 8.79 6.62 -15.17
C ARG A 60 10.05 7.49 -15.08
N THR A 61 10.39 7.95 -13.88
CA THR A 61 11.57 8.79 -13.63
C THR A 61 12.66 8.06 -12.85
N GLY A 62 12.32 6.99 -12.12
CA GLY A 62 13.24 6.28 -11.24
C GLY A 62 13.41 6.95 -9.87
N GLU A 63 12.54 7.90 -9.52
CA GLU A 63 12.66 8.68 -8.28
C GLU A 63 11.77 8.13 -7.16
N TRP A 64 12.29 8.21 -5.94
CA TRP A 64 11.54 7.93 -4.72
C TRP A 64 10.92 9.23 -4.17
N LEU A 65 9.65 9.17 -3.75
CA LEU A 65 8.98 10.29 -3.08
C LEU A 65 9.27 10.28 -1.57
N ASP A 66 10.54 10.21 -1.18
CA ASP A 66 10.97 10.10 0.22
C ASP A 66 10.45 11.25 1.10
N GLY A 67 10.36 12.47 0.54
CA GLY A 67 9.78 13.63 1.23
C GLY A 67 8.26 13.52 1.49
N GLN A 68 7.62 12.49 0.96
CA GLN A 68 6.20 12.16 1.16
C GLN A 68 6.04 10.76 1.78
N ALA A 69 7.09 10.23 2.41
CA ALA A 69 7.01 8.97 3.15
C ALA A 69 5.91 9.04 4.22
N PHE A 70 5.20 7.94 4.40
CA PHE A 70 4.12 7.80 5.37
C PHE A 70 4.21 6.45 6.07
N HIS A 71 3.31 6.19 7.01
CA HIS A 71 3.33 4.96 7.79
C HIS A 71 1.99 4.24 7.69
N LEU A 72 2.06 2.92 7.55
CA LEU A 72 0.91 2.04 7.64
C LEU A 72 1.11 1.10 8.82
N THR A 73 0.06 0.91 9.61
CA THR A 73 0.03 -0.11 10.66
C THR A 73 -0.87 -1.23 10.22
N SER A 74 -0.36 -2.46 10.26
CA SER A 74 -1.15 -3.63 9.93
C SER A 74 -2.19 -3.90 11.01
N ASP A 75 -3.36 -4.39 10.64
CA ASP A 75 -4.37 -4.79 11.63
C ASP A 75 -4.09 -6.16 12.29
N MET A 76 -5.03 -6.61 13.13
CA MET A 76 -4.97 -7.88 13.86
C MET A 76 -4.90 -9.14 12.99
N ILE A 77 -5.11 -9.02 11.67
CA ILE A 77 -4.97 -10.12 10.71
C ILE A 77 -3.92 -9.83 9.63
N GLY A 78 -3.03 -8.86 9.87
CA GLY A 78 -1.88 -8.56 9.01
C GLY A 78 -2.27 -7.88 7.69
N ARG A 79 -3.32 -7.04 7.70
CA ARG A 79 -3.71 -6.20 6.55
C ARG A 79 -3.15 -4.79 6.67
N LEU A 80 -2.51 -4.30 5.61
CA LEU A 80 -2.14 -2.90 5.43
C LEU A 80 -3.07 -2.27 4.40
N PHE A 81 -3.73 -1.19 4.78
CA PHE A 81 -4.67 -0.45 3.94
C PHE A 81 -3.90 0.66 3.19
N VAL A 82 -3.62 0.41 1.91
CA VAL A 82 -2.82 1.31 1.07
C VAL A 82 -3.71 2.49 0.61
N PRO A 83 -3.26 3.75 0.75
CA PRO A 83 -4.02 4.92 0.32
C PRO A 83 -4.07 5.02 -1.22
N ASP A 84 -4.77 6.04 -1.73
CA ASP A 84 -4.79 6.33 -3.18
C ASP A 84 -3.38 6.58 -3.72
N MET A 85 -3.19 6.28 -5.01
CA MET A 85 -1.92 6.52 -5.69
C MET A 85 -1.70 8.04 -5.85
N PRO A 86 -0.44 8.50 -5.98
CA PRO A 86 -0.17 9.93 -6.17
C PRO A 86 -0.85 10.54 -7.42
N SER A 87 -1.11 9.73 -8.45
CA SER A 87 -1.87 10.10 -9.66
C SER A 87 -2.49 8.87 -10.34
N ASP A 88 -3.15 9.07 -11.48
CA ASP A 88 -3.70 8.06 -12.38
C ASP A 88 -2.64 7.41 -13.31
N GLU A 89 -1.39 7.37 -12.88
CA GLU A 89 -0.26 6.80 -13.63
C GLU A 89 0.27 5.53 -12.94
N ASP A 90 1.27 4.88 -13.54
CA ASP A 90 1.94 3.74 -12.90
C ASP A 90 2.70 4.18 -11.64
N TRP A 91 2.58 3.40 -10.57
CA TRP A 91 3.27 3.67 -9.30
C TRP A 91 3.71 2.37 -8.63
N ALA A 92 4.88 2.40 -8.00
CA ALA A 92 5.29 1.35 -7.07
C ALA A 92 5.30 1.88 -5.62
N LEU A 93 5.06 0.99 -4.66
CA LEU A 93 5.10 1.26 -3.23
C LEU A 93 6.07 0.29 -2.57
N ALA A 94 7.05 0.82 -1.84
CA ALA A 94 7.83 0.04 -0.90
C ALA A 94 7.23 0.15 0.50
N LEU A 95 7.13 -0.98 1.19
CA LEU A 95 6.75 -1.06 2.60
C LEU A 95 7.88 -1.75 3.35
N THR A 96 8.53 -1.02 4.25
CA THR A 96 9.65 -1.52 5.07
C THR A 96 9.23 -1.58 6.52
N ARG A 97 9.35 -2.75 7.16
CA ARG A 97 9.01 -2.91 8.58
C ARG A 97 9.91 -2.02 9.43
N GLU A 98 9.31 -1.27 10.34
CA GLU A 98 10.05 -0.52 11.36
C GLU A 98 10.49 -1.45 12.49
N GLU A 99 11.66 -1.18 13.07
CA GLU A 99 12.17 -1.91 14.25
C GLU A 99 11.34 -1.64 15.51
#